data_AF-A0ABD7HVI4-F1
#
_entry.id   AF-A0ABD7HVI4-F1
#
_cell.length_a   1.000
_cell.length_b   1.000
_cell.length_c   1.000
_cell.angle_alpha   90.00
_cell.angle_beta   90.00
_cell.angle_gamma   90.00
#
_symmetry.space_group_name_H-M   'P 1'
#
loop_
_entity.id
_entity.type
_entity.pdbx_description
1 polymer ?
#
loop_
_entity_poly.entity_id
_entity_poly.type
_entity_poly.pdbx_seq_one_letter_code
_entity_poly.pdbx_strand_id
1 'polypeptide(L)'
;MTLVVDPETFSREWFAAWNAHDIEAVLAADALTRNPDLRFEPVGTYVGARALVLNYRNHKGGLVNEVLIFDGDHIVEGHGTYL
;
A
#
# COMPACT_ATOMS: atom_id res chain seq x y z
N MET A 1 -19.85 -5.11 -7.48
CA MET A 1 -19.18 -5.92 -6.45
C MET A 1 -18.39 -4.97 -5.58
N THR A 2 -18.61 -5.01 -4.26
CA THR A 2 -18.06 -4.06 -3.28
C THR A 2 -16.75 -4.62 -2.70
N LEU A 3 -15.86 -3.74 -2.25
CA LEU A 3 -14.69 -4.09 -1.44
C LEU A 3 -15.09 -4.99 -0.26
N VAL A 4 -14.40 -6.13 -0.08
CA VAL A 4 -14.72 -7.13 0.95
C VAL A 4 -13.70 -7.13 2.10
N VAL A 5 -12.61 -6.36 1.98
CA VAL A 5 -11.60 -6.23 3.05
C VAL A 5 -12.00 -5.15 4.07
N ASP A 6 -11.55 -5.32 5.32
CA ASP A 6 -11.60 -4.25 6.32
C ASP A 6 -10.52 -3.20 6.01
N PRO A 7 -10.88 -1.95 5.64
CA PRO A 7 -9.92 -0.97 5.14
C PRO A 7 -8.84 -0.58 6.14
N GLU A 8 -9.20 -0.45 7.42
CA GLU A 8 -8.27 -0.02 8.47
C GLU A 8 -7.26 -1.11 8.80
N THR A 9 -7.72 -2.36 8.94
CA THR A 9 -6.85 -3.51 9.20
C THR A 9 -5.94 -3.78 8.03
N PHE A 10 -6.48 -3.83 6.81
CA PHE A 10 -5.67 -4.02 5.61
C PHE A 10 -4.60 -2.93 5.50
N SER A 11 -4.97 -1.66 5.66
CA SER A 11 -4.02 -0.54 5.55
C SER A 11 -2.88 -0.65 6.57
N ARG A 12 -3.21 -0.95 7.83
CA ARG A 12 -2.22 -1.11 8.91
C ARG A 12 -1.24 -2.25 8.61
N GLU A 13 -1.75 -3.39 8.18
CA GLU A 13 -0.95 -4.57 7.87
C GLU A 13 -0.07 -4.35 6.63
N TRP A 14 -0.61 -3.72 5.60
CA TRP A 14 0.15 -3.36 4.39
C TRP A 14 1.34 -2.45 4.74
N PHE A 15 1.12 -1.38 5.53
CA PHE A 15 2.22 -0.51 5.94
C PHE A 15 3.23 -1.21 6.84
N ALA A 16 2.77 -2.09 7.74
CA ALA A 16 3.66 -2.86 8.61
C ALA A 16 4.54 -3.81 7.80
N ALA A 17 3.97 -4.54 6.85
CA ALA A 17 4.70 -5.47 5.98
C ALA A 17 5.77 -4.76 5.15
N TRP A 18 5.41 -3.64 4.53
CA TRP A 18 6.37 -2.83 3.76
C TRP A 18 7.47 -2.24 4.64
N ASN A 19 7.16 -1.74 5.84
CA ASN A 19 8.17 -1.20 6.75
C ASN A 19 9.07 -2.26 7.38
N ALA A 20 8.58 -3.49 7.52
CA ALA A 20 9.36 -4.63 7.98
C ALA A 20 10.22 -5.28 6.87
N HIS A 21 10.07 -4.80 5.62
CA HIS A 21 10.66 -5.42 4.42
C HIS A 21 10.33 -6.91 4.32
N ASP A 22 9.10 -7.28 4.70
CA ASP A 22 8.63 -8.66 4.62
C ASP A 22 8.30 -9.01 3.16
N ILE A 23 9.30 -9.55 2.46
CA ILE A 23 9.25 -9.87 1.03
C ILE A 23 8.19 -10.93 0.71
N GLU A 24 7.87 -11.84 1.63
CA GLU A 24 6.84 -12.86 1.39
C GLU A 24 5.43 -12.25 1.42
N ALA A 25 5.23 -11.20 2.22
CA ALA A 25 4.00 -10.43 2.27
C ALA A 25 3.90 -9.34 1.18
N VAL A 26 5.03 -8.94 0.60
CA VAL A 26 5.12 -7.85 -0.38
C VAL A 26 5.52 -8.40 -1.76
N LEU A 27 4.59 -8.35 -2.73
CA LEU A 27 4.78 -8.83 -4.11
C LEU A 27 5.90 -8.13 -4.94
N ALA A 28 6.79 -7.35 -4.32
CA ALA A 28 7.79 -6.51 -4.97
C ALA A 28 9.20 -6.62 -4.34
N ALA A 29 9.75 -7.84 -4.27
CA ALA A 29 11.11 -8.11 -3.76
C ALA A 29 12.20 -7.18 -4.34
N ASP A 30 12.11 -6.85 -5.63
CA ASP A 30 13.05 -5.96 -6.33
C ASP A 30 13.02 -4.51 -5.81
N ALA A 31 11.88 -4.05 -5.27
CA ALA A 31 11.78 -2.71 -4.70
C ALA A 31 12.58 -2.60 -3.39
N LEU A 32 12.52 -3.64 -2.56
CA LEU A 32 13.21 -3.70 -1.26
C LEU A 32 14.73 -3.79 -1.42
N THR A 33 15.20 -4.59 -2.38
CA THR A 33 16.65 -4.69 -2.68
C THR A 33 17.25 -3.34 -3.11
N ARG A 34 16.50 -2.51 -3.81
CA ARG A 34 16.97 -1.20 -4.31
C ARG A 34 16.88 -0.09 -3.28
N ASN A 35 16.20 -0.29 -2.16
CA ASN A 35 15.96 0.74 -1.17
C ASN A 35 15.88 0.19 0.25
N PRO A 36 17.03 -0.06 0.90
CA PRO A 36 17.07 -0.58 2.26
C PRO A 36 16.58 0.41 3.32
N ASP A 37 16.49 1.70 2.99
CA ASP A 37 15.96 2.74 3.89
C ASP A 37 14.45 2.97 3.67
N LEU A 38 13.79 2.09 2.90
CA LEU A 38 12.37 2.23 2.60
C LEU A 38 11.56 2.24 3.89
N ARG A 39 10.85 3.36 4.11
CA ARG A 39 9.92 3.54 5.20
C ARG A 39 8.75 4.39 4.76
N PHE A 40 7.56 4.00 5.20
CA PHE A 40 6.30 4.64 4.94
C PHE A 40 5.71 5.19 6.24
N GLU A 41 5.29 6.44 6.20
CA GLU A 41 4.54 7.10 7.27
C GLU A 41 3.10 7.31 6.80
N PRO A 42 2.12 6.58 7.37
CA PRO A 42 0.72 6.68 6.97
C PRO A 42 0.19 8.12 7.15
N VAL A 43 -0.54 8.60 6.14
CA VAL A 43 -1.22 9.90 6.18
C VAL A 43 -2.73 9.72 6.16
N GLY A 44 -3.25 8.77 5.37
CA GLY A 44 -4.67 8.47 5.35
C GLY A 44 -5.06 7.28 4.47
N THR A 45 -6.28 6.80 4.68
CA THR A 45 -6.88 5.69 3.95
C THR A 45 -8.22 6.12 3.40
N TYR A 46 -8.42 5.97 2.09
CA TYR A 46 -9.65 6.36 1.40
C TYR A 46 -10.28 5.16 0.74
N VAL A 47 -11.59 4.99 0.94
CA VAL A 47 -12.33 3.81 0.51
C VAL A 47 -13.23 4.18 -0.66
N GLY A 48 -13.04 3.49 -1.79
CA GLY A 48 -13.92 3.49 -2.93
C GLY A 48 -14.71 2.19 -3.03
N ALA A 49 -15.62 2.10 -4.01
CA ALA A 49 -16.45 0.90 -4.19
C ALA A 49 -15.63 -0.37 -4.47
N ARG A 50 -14.50 -0.24 -5.16
CA ARG A 50 -13.56 -1.33 -5.51
C ARG A 50 -12.10 -0.97 -5.26
N ALA A 51 -11.86 0.16 -4.61
CA ALA A 51 -10.53 0.72 -4.49
C ALA A 51 -10.22 1.06 -3.04
N LEU A 52 -8.98 0.83 -2.64
CA LEU A 52 -8.41 1.38 -1.42
C LEU A 52 -7.25 2.28 -1.84
N VAL A 53 -7.28 3.53 -1.37
CA VAL A 53 -6.17 4.47 -1.60
C VAL A 53 -5.43 4.66 -0.28
N LEU A 54 -4.15 4.28 -0.27
CA LEU A 54 -3.25 4.45 0.86
C LEU A 54 -2.37 5.67 0.59
N ASN A 55 -2.60 6.74 1.34
CA ASN A 55 -1.77 7.93 1.28
C ASN A 55 -0.71 7.86 2.38
N TYR A 56 0.55 8.07 2.00
CA TYR A 56 1.68 8.04 2.93
C TYR A 56 2.80 8.96 2.48
N ARG A 57 3.72 9.27 3.40
CA ARG A 57 5.03 9.83 3.08
C ARG A 57 6.04 8.70 2.92
N ASN A 58 6.80 8.73 1.83
CA ASN A 58 7.90 7.79 1.63
C ASN A 58 9.16 8.24 2.37
N HIS A 59 10.22 7.42 2.34
CA HIS A 59 11.53 7.71 2.92
C HIS A 59 12.19 9.03 2.48
N LYS A 60 11.76 9.65 1.36
CA LYS A 60 12.23 10.96 0.89
C LYS A 60 11.33 12.12 1.34
N GLY A 61 10.31 11.84 2.17
CA GLY A 61 9.30 12.80 2.61
C GLY A 61 8.22 13.11 1.57
N GLY A 62 8.30 12.50 0.37
CA GLY A 62 7.36 12.72 -0.73
C GLY A 62 6.02 12.05 -0.45
N LEU A 63 4.93 12.74 -0.77
CA LEU A 63 3.58 12.19 -0.68
C LEU A 63 3.31 11.24 -1.84
N VAL A 64 2.81 10.06 -1.52
CA VAL A 64 2.42 9.01 -2.46
C VAL A 64 0.98 8.63 -2.18
N ASN A 65 0.20 8.40 -3.23
CA ASN A 65 -1.06 7.65 -3.12
C ASN A 65 -0.88 6.32 -3.82
N GLU A 66 -0.87 5.24 -3.05
CA GLU A 66 -0.98 3.89 -3.58
C GLU A 66 -2.45 3.56 -3.80
N VAL A 67 -2.85 3.36 -5.05
CA VAL A 67 -4.21 2.99 -5.41
C VAL A 67 -4.26 1.50 -5.67
N LEU A 68 -4.99 0.78 -4.84
CA LEU A 68 -5.18 -0.67 -4.94
C LEU A 68 -6.59 -0.96 -5.43
N ILE A 69 -6.70 -1.67 -6.56
CA ILE A 69 -7.98 -2.10 -7.13
C ILE A 69 -8.23 -3.56 -6.74
N PHE A 70 -9.43 -3.82 -6.23
CA PHE A 70 -9.82 -5.13 -5.73
C PHE A 70 -10.86 -5.82 -6.62
N ASP A 71 -10.79 -7.14 -6.64
CA ASP A 71 -11.88 -8.04 -7.00
C ASP A 71 -12.16 -8.99 -5.84
N GLY A 72 -13.22 -8.68 -5.08
CA GLY A 72 -13.46 -9.32 -3.78
C GLY A 72 -12.45 -8.86 -2.73
N ASP A 73 -11.66 -9.80 -2.22
CA ASP A 73 -10.57 -9.61 -1.25
C ASP A 73 -9.17 -9.62 -1.91
N HIS A 74 -9.09 -9.88 -3.22
CA HIS A 74 -7.83 -9.92 -3.95
C HIS A 74 -7.52 -8.59 -4.63
N ILE A 75 -6.27 -8.15 -4.52
CA ILE A 75 -5.74 -7.02 -5.29
C ILE A 75 -5.50 -7.50 -6.72
N VAL A 76 -6.10 -6.80 -7.69
CA VAL A 76 -5.93 -7.10 -9.12
C VAL A 76 -5.09 -6.05 -9.84
N GLU A 77 -5.01 -4.83 -9.30
CA GLU A 77 -4.11 -3.77 -9.79
C GLU A 77 -3.57 -2.94 -8.63
N GLY A 78 -2.33 -2.44 -8.79
CA GLY A 78 -1.71 -1.50 -7.86
C GLY A 78 -1.03 -0.37 -8.63
N HIS A 79 -1.29 0.87 -8.23
CA HIS A 79 -0.76 2.07 -8.87
C HIS A 79 -0.16 3.02 -7.83
N GLY A 80 1.16 3.12 -7.81
CA GLY A 80 1.86 4.16 -7.05
C GLY A 80 1.81 5.49 -7.80
N THR A 81 1.13 6.49 -7.23
CA THR A 81 1.00 7.82 -7.83
C THR A 81 1.74 8.88 -7.01
N TYR A 82 2.46 9.75 -7.70
CA TYR A 82 3.38 10.74 -7.14
C TYR A 82 2.98 12.14 -7.62
N LEU A 83 3.29 13.16 -6.83
CA LEU A 83 3.21 14.58 -7.25
C LEU A 83 4.44 15.02 -8.02
#